data_AF-A0A8J3P6X9-F1
#
_entry.id   AF-A0A8J3P6X9-F1
#
_cell.length_a   1.000
_cell.length_b   1.000
_cell.length_c   1.000
_cell.angle_alpha   90.00
_cell.angle_beta   90.00
_cell.angle_gamma   90.00
#
_symmetry.space_group_name_H-M   'P 1'
#
loop_
_entity.id
_entity.type
_entity.pdbx_description
1 polymer ?
#
loop_
_entity_poly.entity_id
_entity_poly.type
_entity_poly.pdbx_seq_one_letter_code
_entity_poly.pdbx_strand_id
1 'polypeptide(L)'
;MTDHSVLLRFSFFEHDWDESIEGAAAMEAELLRRAAQGEWLEVADEEPDEFATFDELRLRAEEVIVGEWAMPAEAVRFPLDKLRALMAEGGWTFVAGEFSDFEGHHNDTEFLVKLGRAA
;
A
#
# COMPACT_ATOMS: atom_id res chain seq x y z
N MET A 1 21.84 5.46 -20.41
CA MET A 1 21.05 4.33 -19.91
C MET A 1 19.69 4.91 -19.60
N THR A 2 18.63 4.47 -20.28
CA THR A 2 17.27 4.94 -19.97
C THR A 2 16.79 4.15 -18.77
N ASP A 3 16.91 4.73 -17.58
CA ASP A 3 16.30 4.16 -16.39
C ASP A 3 14.78 4.17 -16.58
N HIS A 4 14.16 3.00 -16.52
CA HIS A 4 12.71 2.88 -16.56
C HIS A 4 12.20 2.91 -15.12
N SER A 5 11.29 3.83 -14.82
CA SER A 5 10.59 3.87 -13.54
C SER A 5 9.08 3.82 -13.72
N VAL A 6 8.40 3.24 -12.74
CA VAL A 6 6.93 3.23 -12.65
C VAL A 6 6.51 3.64 -11.24
N LEU A 7 5.40 4.35 -11.15
CA LEU A 7 4.72 4.64 -9.89
C LEU A 7 3.53 3.71 -9.77
N LEU A 8 3.42 2.99 -8.65
CA LEU A 8 2.31 2.10 -8.37
C LEU A 8 1.60 2.53 -7.09
N ARG A 9 0.27 2.51 -7.12
CA ARG A 9 -0.58 2.72 -5.94
C ARG A 9 -1.31 1.44 -5.57
N PHE A 10 -1.46 1.19 -4.28
CA PHE A 10 -2.41 0.23 -3.72
C PHE A 10 -3.32 0.94 -2.73
N SER A 11 -4.63 0.85 -2.92
CA SER A 11 -5.60 1.53 -2.05
C SER A 11 -6.41 0.52 -1.25
N PHE A 12 -6.44 0.69 0.07
CA PHE A 12 -7.39 -0.03 0.92
C PHE A 12 -8.76 0.64 0.84
N PHE A 13 -8.83 1.96 0.86
CA PHE A 13 -10.07 2.71 0.72
C PHE A 13 -9.82 3.87 -0.25
N GLU A 14 -10.67 3.99 -1.27
CA GLU A 14 -10.70 5.14 -2.18
C GLU A 14 -11.96 5.93 -1.84
N HIS A 15 -11.83 7.09 -1.18
CA HIS A 15 -12.78 8.20 -0.98
C HIS A 15 -14.25 7.92 -0.54
N ASP A 16 -14.74 6.70 -0.64
CA ASP A 16 -16.09 6.23 -0.34
C ASP A 16 -15.96 5.20 0.80
N TRP A 17 -15.89 5.73 2.02
CA TRP A 17 -16.13 4.92 3.21
C TRP A 17 -17.57 4.40 3.13
N ASP A 18 -17.73 3.08 3.07
CA ASP A 18 -19.06 2.46 3.09
C ASP A 18 -19.60 2.54 4.52
N GLU A 19 -20.55 3.46 4.74
CA GLU A 19 -21.23 3.64 6.03
C GLU A 19 -21.92 2.36 6.54
N SER A 20 -22.12 1.35 5.69
CA SER A 20 -22.65 0.04 6.09
C SER A 20 -21.63 -0.88 6.78
N ILE A 21 -20.34 -0.53 6.77
CA ILE A 21 -19.29 -1.25 7.52
C ILE A 21 -19.36 -0.80 9.00
N GLU A 22 -20.31 -1.36 9.73
CA GLU A 22 -20.49 -1.07 11.15
C GLU A 22 -19.81 -2.12 12.04
N GLY A 23 -18.89 -1.64 12.88
CA GLY A 23 -18.25 -2.43 13.94
C GLY A 23 -16.93 -3.08 13.55
N ALA A 24 -16.12 -3.37 14.57
CA ALA A 24 -14.73 -3.82 14.42
C ALA A 24 -14.57 -5.09 13.56
N ALA A 25 -15.47 -6.06 13.71
CA ALA A 25 -15.40 -7.31 12.95
C ALA A 25 -15.71 -7.12 11.45
N ALA A 26 -16.61 -6.19 11.10
CA ALA A 26 -16.92 -5.88 9.71
C ALA A 26 -15.76 -5.10 9.07
N MET A 27 -15.18 -4.16 9.81
CA MET A 27 -13.97 -3.42 9.41
C MET A 27 -12.80 -4.38 9.13
N GLU A 28 -12.51 -5.29 10.06
CA GLU A 28 -11.44 -6.28 9.91
C GLU A 28 -11.65 -7.14 8.65
N ALA A 29 -12.86 -7.69 8.49
CA ALA A 29 -13.17 -8.54 7.34
C ALA A 29 -13.03 -7.79 6.02
N GLU A 30 -13.49 -6.55 5.95
CA GLU A 30 -13.38 -5.74 4.74
C GLU A 30 -11.93 -5.34 4.44
N LEU A 31 -11.18 -4.89 5.45
CA LEU A 31 -9.77 -4.56 5.29
C LEU A 31 -8.99 -5.77 4.76
N LEU A 32 -9.21 -6.96 5.32
CA LEU A 32 -8.58 -8.19 4.85
C LEU A 32 -9.01 -8.56 3.43
N ARG A 33 -10.29 -8.41 3.11
CA ARG A 33 -10.81 -8.67 1.75
C ARG A 33 -10.11 -7.77 0.74
N ARG A 34 -9.97 -6.47 1.05
CA ARG A 34 -9.32 -5.50 0.18
C ARG A 34 -7.81 -5.71 0.11
N ALA A 35 -7.13 -5.99 1.21
CA ALA A 35 -5.73 -6.38 1.22
C ALA A 35 -5.45 -7.59 0.31
N ALA A 36 -6.33 -8.59 0.33
CA ALA A 36 -6.19 -9.81 -0.45
C ALA A 36 -6.55 -9.62 -1.95
N GLN A 37 -7.58 -8.83 -2.25
CA GLN A 37 -8.16 -8.71 -3.59
C GLN A 37 -7.74 -7.44 -4.35
N GLY A 38 -7.24 -6.43 -3.65
CA GLY A 38 -6.78 -5.17 -4.23
C GLY A 38 -5.57 -5.39 -5.11
N GLU A 39 -5.37 -4.50 -6.07
CA GLU A 39 -4.30 -4.60 -7.06
C GLU A 39 -3.42 -3.36 -7.01
N TRP A 40 -2.16 -3.53 -7.41
CA TRP A 40 -1.26 -2.41 -7.64
C TRP A 40 -1.52 -1.82 -9.02
N LEU A 41 -1.83 -0.53 -9.06
CA LEU A 41 -2.18 0.17 -10.29
C LEU A 41 -1.10 1.19 -10.64
N GLU A 42 -0.72 1.28 -11.92
CA GLU A 42 0.18 2.34 -12.38
C GLU A 42 -0.54 3.69 -12.36
N VAL A 43 0.09 4.69 -11.75
CA VAL A 43 -0.46 6.03 -11.56
C VAL A 43 0.49 7.11 -12.09
N ALA A 44 -0.05 8.30 -12.34
CA ALA A 44 0.70 9.48 -12.76
C ALA A 44 0.65 10.56 -11.67
N ASP A 45 1.08 10.20 -10.47
CA ASP A 45 1.11 11.06 -9.29
C ASP A 45 2.50 11.64 -9.00
N GLU A 46 2.60 12.41 -7.92
CA GLU A 46 3.88 12.87 -7.39
C GLU A 46 4.70 11.66 -6.89
N GLU A 47 6.04 11.76 -6.99
CA GLU A 47 6.90 10.66 -6.56
C GLU A 47 6.90 10.58 -5.02
N PRO A 48 6.75 9.39 -4.42
CA PRO A 48 6.86 9.24 -2.99
C PRO A 48 8.29 9.55 -2.54
N ASP A 49 8.44 10.23 -1.41
CA ASP A 49 9.75 10.62 -0.87
C ASP A 49 9.95 10.29 0.62
N GLU A 50 9.00 9.60 1.25
CA GLU A 50 9.00 9.31 2.69
C GLU A 50 9.95 8.16 3.08
N PHE A 51 9.83 7.01 2.41
CA PHE A 51 10.57 5.79 2.74
C PHE A 51 11.53 5.41 1.62
N ALA A 52 12.82 5.25 1.96
CA ALA A 52 13.86 4.89 0.99
C ALA A 52 13.96 3.38 0.77
N THR A 53 13.41 2.57 1.67
CA THR A 53 13.47 1.11 1.60
C THR A 53 12.12 0.45 1.76
N PHE A 54 11.98 -0.73 1.15
CA PHE A 54 10.79 -1.56 1.27
C PHE A 54 10.51 -1.96 2.73
N ASP A 55 11.56 -2.19 3.52
CA ASP A 55 11.41 -2.60 4.91
C ASP A 55 10.94 -1.45 5.81
N GLU A 56 11.36 -0.20 5.55
CA GLU A 56 10.83 0.98 6.25
C GLU A 56 9.34 1.17 5.96
N LEU A 57 8.93 1.08 4.68
CA LEU A 57 7.53 1.15 4.28
C LEU A 57 6.69 0.07 4.97
N ARG A 58 7.19 -1.17 5.00
CA ARG A 58 6.51 -2.28 5.69
C ARG A 58 6.37 -2.02 7.17
N LEU A 59 7.43 -1.55 7.83
CA LEU A 59 7.42 -1.27 9.27
C LEU A 59 6.40 -0.19 9.61
N ARG A 60 6.36 0.91 8.85
CA ARG A 60 5.35 1.96 9.06
C ARG A 60 3.93 1.42 8.94
N ALA A 61 3.64 0.65 7.89
CA ALA A 61 2.31 0.08 7.70
C ALA A 61 1.94 -0.93 8.80
N GLU A 62 2.88 -1.72 9.29
CA GLU A 62 2.67 -2.60 10.45
C GLU A 62 2.40 -1.81 11.74
N GLU A 63 3.15 -0.74 11.99
CA GLU A 63 2.93 0.14 13.14
C GLU A 63 1.50 0.70 13.15
N VAL A 64 1.02 1.20 12.02
CA VAL A 64 -0.33 1.76 11.92
C VAL A 64 -1.40 0.67 11.94
N ILE A 65 -1.38 -0.25 10.97
CA ILE A 65 -2.48 -1.18 10.75
C ILE A 65 -2.54 -2.22 11.88
N VAL A 66 -1.39 -2.75 12.31
CA VAL A 66 -1.36 -3.79 13.35
C VAL A 66 -1.25 -3.18 14.74
N GLY A 67 -0.41 -2.18 14.92
CA GLY A 67 -0.16 -1.56 16.22
C GLY A 67 -1.32 -0.64 16.63
N GLU A 68 -1.61 0.38 15.83
CA GLU A 68 -2.57 1.43 16.18
C GLU A 68 -4.02 0.99 15.95
N TRP A 69 -4.31 0.36 14.81
CA TRP A 69 -5.67 -0.06 14.46
C TRP A 69 -6.04 -1.44 15.00
N ALA A 70 -5.08 -2.17 15.56
CA ALA A 70 -5.24 -3.53 16.07
C ALA A 70 -5.81 -4.50 15.01
N MET A 71 -5.48 -4.29 13.74
CA MET A 71 -5.90 -5.15 12.63
C MET A 71 -4.90 -6.30 12.41
N PRO A 72 -5.31 -7.39 11.74
CA PRO A 72 -4.42 -8.51 11.49
C PRO A 72 -3.25 -8.14 10.57
N ALA A 73 -2.07 -8.71 10.83
CA ALA A 73 -0.86 -8.47 10.04
C ALA A 73 -1.00 -8.86 8.57
N GLU A 74 -1.93 -9.75 8.25
CA GLU A 74 -2.36 -10.10 6.90
C GLU A 74 -2.75 -8.88 6.05
N ALA A 75 -3.35 -7.85 6.66
CA ALA A 75 -3.75 -6.64 5.96
C ALA A 75 -2.55 -5.89 5.35
N VAL A 76 -1.39 -5.94 6.00
CA VAL A 76 -0.14 -5.38 5.48
C VAL A 76 0.59 -6.39 4.59
N ARG A 77 0.62 -7.65 5.00
CA ARG A 77 1.37 -8.70 4.30
C ARG A 77 0.87 -8.93 2.87
N PHE A 78 -0.45 -9.00 2.66
CA PHE A 78 -1.00 -9.32 1.34
C PHE A 78 -0.62 -8.33 0.24
N PRO A 79 -0.82 -7.00 0.39
CA PRO A 79 -0.42 -6.04 -0.64
C PRO A 79 1.10 -6.04 -0.87
N LEU A 80 1.90 -6.16 0.19
CA LEU A 80 3.35 -6.12 0.09
C LEU A 80 3.96 -7.39 -0.52
N ASP A 81 3.35 -8.56 -0.28
CA ASP A 81 3.74 -9.80 -0.95
C ASP A 81 3.42 -9.74 -2.45
N LYS A 82 2.28 -9.15 -2.83
CA LYS A 82 1.97 -8.87 -4.26
C LYS A 82 3.00 -7.92 -4.88
N LEU A 83 3.37 -6.85 -4.18
CA LEU A 83 4.40 -5.92 -4.66
C LEU A 83 5.75 -6.62 -4.88
N ARG A 84 6.16 -7.48 -3.95
CA ARG A 84 7.38 -8.29 -4.08
C ARG A 84 7.32 -9.21 -5.30
N ALA A 85 6.18 -9.84 -5.56
CA ALA A 85 5.98 -10.66 -6.74
C ALA A 85 6.11 -9.83 -8.03
N LEU A 86 5.45 -8.67 -8.11
CA LEU A 86 5.56 -7.74 -9.25
C LEU A 86 7.00 -7.30 -9.49
N MET A 87 7.74 -7.00 -8.41
CA MET A 87 9.15 -6.65 -8.50
C MET A 87 9.99 -7.80 -9.07
N ALA A 88 9.81 -9.01 -8.56
CA ALA A 88 10.54 -10.19 -9.01
C ALA A 88 10.22 -10.56 -10.47
N GLU A 89 8.96 -10.53 -10.86
CA GLU A 89 8.50 -10.88 -12.21
C GLU A 89 8.93 -9.86 -13.25
N GLY A 90 8.88 -8.57 -12.91
CA GLY A 90 9.23 -7.48 -13.83
C GLY A 90 10.69 -7.04 -13.79
N GLY A 91 11.51 -7.65 -12.91
CA GLY A 91 12.91 -7.24 -12.70
C GLY A 91 13.04 -5.83 -12.12
N TRP A 92 12.06 -5.40 -11.33
CA TRP A 92 12.03 -4.09 -10.71
C TRP A 92 12.71 -4.09 -9.34
N THR A 93 13.22 -2.93 -8.96
CA THR A 93 13.80 -2.64 -7.64
C THR A 93 13.03 -1.51 -6.99
N PHE A 94 12.81 -1.60 -5.69
CA PHE A 94 12.19 -0.53 -4.90
C PHE A 94 13.11 0.70 -4.87
N VAL A 95 12.55 1.88 -5.14
CA VAL A 95 13.28 3.15 -5.15
C VAL A 95 12.84 4.03 -3.99
N ALA A 96 11.52 4.20 -3.82
CA ALA A 96 10.93 4.99 -2.75
C ALA A 96 9.49 4.53 -2.51
N GLY A 97 8.94 4.85 -1.34
CA GLY A 97 7.54 4.60 -1.04
C GLY A 97 7.00 5.55 0.02
N GLU A 98 5.70 5.58 0.12
CA GLU A 98 4.91 6.38 1.04
C GLU A 98 3.73 5.53 1.50
N PHE A 99 3.34 5.70 2.76
CA PHE A 99 2.15 5.07 3.31
C PHE A 99 1.30 6.14 3.97
N SER A 100 0.17 6.46 3.34
CA SER A 100 -0.77 7.44 3.83
C SER A 100 -1.79 6.76 4.76
N ASP A 101 -1.83 7.21 6.01
CA ASP A 101 -2.84 6.82 6.98
C ASP A 101 -3.79 7.96 7.33
N PHE A 102 -5.01 7.57 7.63
CA PHE A 102 -6.21 8.39 7.84
C PHE A 102 -6.00 9.64 8.73
N GLU A 103 -6.09 10.85 8.15
CA GLU A 103 -6.23 12.11 8.89
C GLU A 103 -7.57 12.83 8.56
N GLY A 104 -8.64 12.50 9.29
CA GLY A 104 -9.91 13.22 9.18
C GLY A 104 -10.67 12.92 7.88
N HIS A 105 -11.63 13.77 7.50
CA HIS A 105 -12.66 13.55 6.45
C HIS A 105 -12.16 13.31 5.00
N HIS A 106 -10.87 12.98 4.80
CA HIS A 106 -10.25 12.62 3.53
C HIS A 106 -9.67 11.20 3.69
N ASN A 107 -10.39 10.21 3.14
CA ASN A 107 -10.43 8.82 3.61
C ASN A 107 -9.56 7.82 2.81
N ASP A 108 -8.33 8.16 2.46
CA ASP A 108 -7.53 7.24 1.65
C ASP A 108 -6.41 6.62 2.50
N THR A 109 -6.48 5.30 2.65
CA THR A 109 -5.39 4.51 3.23
C THR A 109 -4.72 3.78 2.08
N GLU A 110 -3.50 4.18 1.77
CA GLU A 110 -2.86 3.77 0.52
C GLU A 110 -1.36 3.55 0.71
N PHE A 111 -0.81 2.74 -0.19
CA PHE A 111 0.60 2.73 -0.49
C PHE A 111 0.84 3.41 -1.81
N LEU A 112 1.87 4.24 -1.89
CA LEU A 112 2.42 4.74 -3.14
C LEU A 112 3.89 4.32 -3.22
N VAL A 113 4.31 3.69 -4.32
CA VAL A 113 5.68 3.20 -4.47
C VAL A 113 6.24 3.56 -5.83
N LYS A 114 7.52 3.94 -5.84
CA LYS A 114 8.33 4.07 -7.04
C LYS A 114 9.20 2.84 -7.20
N LEU A 115 9.10 2.21 -8.36
CA LEU A 115 9.96 1.12 -8.77
C LEU A 115 10.85 1.56 -9.94
N GLY A 116 12.09 1.07 -9.96
CA GLY A 116 13.06 1.31 -11.02
C GLY A 116 13.61 0.01 -11.58
N ARG A 117 13.97 0.00 -12.86
CA ARG A 117 14.72 -1.10 -13.48
C ARG A 117 15.80 -0.56 -14.42
N ALA A 118 16.94 -1.25 -14.44
CA ALA A 118 17.96 -1.00 -15.45
C ALA A 118 17.47 -1.52 -16.80
N ALA A 119 17.75 -0.76 -17.87
CA ALA A 119 17.49 -1.19 -19.25
C ALA A 119 18.52 -2.23 -19.74
#